data_AF-A0A256ZND9-F1
#
_entry.id   AF-A0A256ZND9-F1
#
_cell.length_a   1.000
_cell.length_b   1.000
_cell.length_c   1.000
_cell.angle_alpha   90.00
_cell.angle_beta   90.00
_cell.angle_gamma   90.00
#
_symmetry.space_group_name_H-M   'P 1'
#
loop_
_entity.id
_entity.type
_entity.pdbx_description
1 polymer ?
#
loop_
_entity_poly.entity_id
_entity_poly.type
_entity_poly.pdbx_seq_one_letter_code
_entity_poly.pdbx_strand_id
1 'polypeptide(L)' 'MRKELDLPVEAFIEAIIVPPDKQSVEMLIKWKNFIAEEVRASKLEITLERREASKGYVKEWDIGGDKYLIAVIY' A
#
# COMPACT_ATOMS: atom_id res chain seq x y z
N MET A 1 -9.14 -5.89 0.60
CA MET A 1 -8.18 -6.04 1.71
C MET A 1 -8.83 -5.85 3.09
N ARG A 2 -9.58 -4.78 3.40
CA ARG A 2 -10.20 -4.61 4.74
C ARG A 2 -11.05 -5.80 5.22
N LYS A 3 -11.97 -6.27 4.36
CA LYS A 3 -12.80 -7.47 4.62
C LYS A 3 -11.97 -8.76 4.73
N GLU A 4 -10.87 -8.84 3.98
CA GLU A 4 -9.97 -10.02 4.00
C GLU A 4 -9.17 -10.08 5.30
N LEU A 5 -8.96 -8.94 5.95
CA LEU A 5 -8.25 -8.79 7.22
C LEU A 5 -9.18 -8.67 8.44
N ASP A 6 -10.49 -8.80 8.23
CA ASP A 6 -11.52 -8.64 9.26
C ASP A 6 -11.36 -7.36 10.11
N LEU A 7 -10.88 -6.28 9.47
CA LEU A 7 -10.58 -5.04 10.18
C LEU A 7 -11.88 -4.27 10.50
N PRO A 8 -12.11 -3.87 11.77
CA PRO A 8 -13.26 -3.04 12.18
C PRO A 8 -13.32 -1.79 11.33
N VAL A 9 -14.50 -1.25 10.98
CA VAL A 9 -14.61 -0.07 10.08
C VAL A 9 -13.83 1.15 10.57
N GLU A 10 -13.57 1.28 11.86
CA GLU A 10 -12.82 2.38 12.46
C GLU A 10 -11.30 2.19 12.55
N ALA A 11 -10.79 0.98 12.28
CA ALA A 11 -9.37 0.68 12.35
C ALA A 11 -8.55 1.51 11.35
N PHE A 12 -7.42 2.03 11.81
CA PHE A 12 -6.36 2.59 10.98
C PHE A 12 -5.31 1.51 10.72
N ILE A 13 -4.65 1.58 9.58
CA ILE A 13 -3.59 0.64 9.19
C ILE A 13 -2.28 1.37 8.91
N GLU A 14 -1.17 0.67 9.02
CA GLU A 14 0.06 1.07 8.34
C GLU A 14 0.16 0.31 7.01
N ALA A 15 0.54 0.99 5.94
CA ALA A 15 0.60 0.39 4.62
C ALA A 15 1.89 0.77 3.88
N ILE A 16 2.44 -0.20 3.15
CA ILE A 16 3.61 -0.04 2.31
C ILE A 16 3.23 -0.43 0.89
N ILE A 17 3.46 0.47 -0.07
CA ILE A 17 3.26 0.22 -1.50
C ILE A 17 4.63 0.13 -2.16
N VAL A 18 4.87 -0.99 -2.85
CA VAL A 18 6.04 -1.21 -3.67
C VAL A 18 5.63 -1.23 -5.14
N PRO A 19 5.74 -0.09 -5.84
CA PRO A 19 5.46 -0.01 -7.26
C PRO A 19 6.55 -0.69 -8.11
N PRO A 20 6.30 -0.91 -9.41
CA PRO A 20 7.25 -1.57 -10.31
C PRO A 20 8.51 -0.73 -10.60
N ASP A 21 8.37 0.60 -10.63
CA ASP A 21 9.43 1.52 -11.06
C ASP A 21 9.35 2.91 -10.40
N LYS A 22 10.37 3.74 -10.67
CA LYS A 22 10.47 5.10 -10.13
C LYS A 22 9.38 6.05 -10.64
N GLN A 23 8.92 5.89 -11.88
CA GLN A 23 7.88 6.75 -12.43
C GLN A 23 6.56 6.56 -11.68
N SER A 24 6.24 5.30 -11.38
CA SER A 24 5.11 4.92 -10.54
C SER A 24 5.25 5.45 -9.10
N VAL A 25 6.47 5.47 -8.52
CA VAL A 25 6.71 6.12 -7.22
C VAL A 25 6.35 7.60 -7.29
N GLU A 26 6.88 8.34 -8.26
CA GLU A 26 6.63 9.79 -8.38
C GLU A 26 5.15 10.11 -8.59
N MET A 27 4.44 9.28 -9.36
CA MET A 27 2.99 9.38 -9.50
C MET A 27 2.30 9.14 -8.16
N LEU A 28 2.57 8.02 -7.49
CA LEU A 28 1.91 7.66 -6.23
C LEU A 28 2.19 8.65 -5.11
N ILE A 29 3.37 9.28 -5.08
CA ILE A 29 3.71 10.33 -4.11
C ILE A 29 2.74 11.52 -4.24
N LYS A 30 2.36 11.91 -5.46
CA LYS A 30 1.38 13.00 -5.69
C LYS A 30 -0.01 12.65 -5.15
N TRP A 31 -0.35 11.37 -5.16
CA TRP A 31 -1.64 10.85 -4.67
C TRP A 31 -1.58 10.32 -3.24
N LYS A 32 -0.42 10.39 -2.57
CA LYS A 32 -0.16 9.73 -1.29
C LYS A 32 -1.21 10.07 -0.23
N ASN A 33 -1.53 11.35 -0.07
CA ASN A 33 -2.48 11.80 0.95
C ASN A 33 -3.90 11.30 0.64
N PHE A 34 -4.31 11.41 -0.62
CA PHE A 34 -5.60 10.89 -1.07
C PHE A 34 -5.72 9.38 -0.81
N ILE A 35 -4.70 8.61 -1.19
CA ILE A 35 -4.67 7.16 -0.95
C ILE A 35 -4.75 6.87 0.56
N ALA A 36 -3.95 7.57 1.37
CA ALA A 36 -3.93 7.37 2.82
C ALA A 36 -5.29 7.66 3.47
N GLU A 37 -6.01 8.70 3.04
CA GLU A 37 -7.36 9.01 3.51
C GLU A 37 -8.37 7.92 3.12
N GLU A 38 -8.36 7.50 1.86
CA GLU A 38 -9.27 6.47 1.33
C GLU A 38 -9.08 5.11 2.02
N VAL A 39 -7.83 4.70 2.24
CA VAL A 39 -7.53 3.43 2.93
C VAL A 39 -7.47 3.56 4.44
N ARG A 40 -7.62 4.78 4.98
CA ARG A 40 -7.45 5.10 6.40
C ARG A 40 -6.11 4.62 6.96
N ALA A 41 -5.04 4.89 6.23
CA ALA A 41 -3.69 4.57 6.67
C ALA A 41 -3.19 5.65 7.63
N SER A 42 -2.83 5.28 8.86
CA SER A 42 -2.12 6.16 9.79
C SER A 42 -0.71 6.47 9.29
N LYS A 43 -0.11 5.52 8.58
CA LYS A 43 1.17 5.66 7.90
C LYS A 43 1.11 4.97 6.54
N LEU A 44 1.41 5.73 5.49
CA LEU A 44 1.58 5.21 4.13
C LEU A 44 3.02 5.44 3.67
N GLU A 45 3.68 4.37 3.28
CA GLU A 45 5.04 4.38 2.75
C GLU A 45 5.04 3.88 1.31
N ILE A 46 5.79 4.57 0.44
CA ILE A 46 5.92 4.21 -0.98
C ILE A 46 7.42 4.07 -1.23
N THR A 47 7.85 2.85 -1.55
CA THR A 47 9.27 2.48 -1.60
C THR A 47 9.50 1.47 -2.71
N LEU A 48 10.67 1.47 -3.35
CA LEU A 48 11.03 0.41 -4.31
C LEU A 48 11.60 -0.82 -3.59
N GLU A 49 11.84 -0.72 -2.29
CA GLU A 49 12.44 -1.78 -1.51
C GLU A 49 11.39 -2.83 -1.11
N ARG A 50 11.29 -3.90 -1.91
CA ARG A 50 10.42 -5.06 -1.61
C ARG A 50 10.60 -5.64 -0.22
N ARG A 51 11.79 -5.52 0.37
CA ARG A 51 12.08 -6.01 1.72
C ARG A 51 11.24 -5.30 2.79
N GLU A 52 10.86 -4.04 2.58
CA GLU A 52 10.03 -3.30 3.53
C GLU A 52 8.59 -3.84 3.53
N ALA A 53 8.09 -4.27 2.37
CA ALA A 53 6.80 -4.92 2.21
C ALA A 53 6.79 -6.41 2.63
N SER A 54 7.71 -6.87 3.48
CA SER A 54 7.75 -8.26 3.97
C SER A 54 7.06 -8.46 5.33
N LYS A 55 6.61 -7.38 5.97
CA LYS A 55 5.93 -7.43 7.27
C LYS A 55 4.42 -7.34 7.07
N GLY A 56 3.67 -8.19 7.77
CA GLY A 56 2.20 -8.18 7.76
C GLY A 56 1.58 -8.92 6.57
N TYR A 57 0.39 -8.47 6.16
CA TYR A 57 -0.36 -9.07 5.06
C TYR A 57 0.05 -8.45 3.73
N VAL A 58 0.61 -9.27 2.84
CA VAL A 58 1.13 -8.83 1.54
C VAL A 58 0.24 -9.34 0.41
N LYS A 59 -0.09 -8.45 -0.53
CA LYS A 59 -0.85 -8.80 -1.73
C LYS A 59 -0.22 -8.16 -2.96
N GLU A 60 -0.06 -8.96 -4.02
CA GLU A 60 0.33 -8.47 -5.34
C GLU A 60 -0.94 -8.05 -6.10
N TRP A 61 -0.88 -6.89 -6.75
CA TRP A 61 -1.90 -6.34 -7.61
C TRP A 61 -1.32 -6.15 -9.01
N ASP A 62 -2.08 -6.56 -10.01
CA ASP A 62 -1.78 -6.28 -11.42
C ASP A 62 -2.68 -5.12 -11.86
N ILE A 63 -2.07 -4.01 -12.27
CA ILE A 63 -2.76 -2.82 -12.74
C ILE A 63 -2.20 -2.50 -14.13
N GLY A 64 -2.93 -2.87 -15.18
CA GLY A 64 -2.50 -2.61 -16.56
C GLY A 64 -1.25 -3.38 -17.00
N GLY A 65 -0.96 -4.53 -16.39
CA GLY A 65 0.24 -5.33 -16.63
C GLY A 65 1.39 -5.01 -15.67
N ASP A 66 1.25 -3.95 -14.88
CA ASP A 66 2.24 -3.54 -13.90
C ASP A 66 1.94 -4.14 -12.52
N LYS A 67 2.99 -4.70 -11.89
CA LYS A 67 2.88 -5.38 -10.61
C LYS A 67 3.19 -4.45 -9.45
N TYR A 68 2.19 -4.24 -8.60
CA TYR A 68 2.30 -3.50 -7.35
C TYR A 68 2.21 -4.47 -6.18
N LEU A 69 3.12 -4.36 -5.22
CA LEU A 69 2.99 -5.08 -3.96
C LEU A 69 2.45 -4.13 -2.90
N ILE A 70 1.42 -4.56 -2.19
CA ILE A 70 0.82 -3.81 -1.10
C ILE A 70 0.97 -4.66 0.16
N ALA A 71 1.66 -4.14 1.16
CA ALA A 71 1.76 -4.72 2.47
C ALA A 71 0.94 -3.89 3.47
N VAL A 72 0.15 -4.56 4.30
CA VAL A 72 -0.62 -3.98 5.39
C VAL A 72 -0.03 -4.49 6.71
N ILE A 73 0.40 -3.55 7.55
CA ILE A 73 0.94 -3.77 8.88
C ILE A 73 -0.09 -3.20 9.86
N TYR A 74 -0.58 -4.02 10.77
CA TYR A 74 -1.63 -3.67 11.74
C TYR A 74 -1.27 -4.18 13.14
#